data_AF-K9QN67-F1
#
_entry.id   AF-K9QN67-F1
#
_cell.length_a   1.000
_cell.length_b   1.000
_cell.length_c   1.000
_cell.angle_alpha   90.00
_cell.angle_beta   90.00
_cell.angle_gamma   90.00
#
_symmetry.space_group_name_H-M   'P 1'
#
loop_
_entity.id
_entity.type
_entity.pdbx_description
1 polymer ?
#
loop_
_entity_poly.entity_id
_entity_poly.type
_entity_poly.pdbx_seq_one_letter_code
_entity_poly.pdbx_strand_id
1 'polypeptide(L)' 'MNLNTLEEIERAVSQLSPEELSAFRLWFAEFDTDPTIQAAWTTEAKRRRDEIRNGSVQAIPGDDGLAQVRQLLEQ' A
#
# COMPACT_ATOMS: atom_id res chain seq x y z
N MET A 1 3.32 -9.88 16.62
CA MET A 1 4.50 -9.30 15.96
C MET A 1 5.21 -8.46 17.02
N ASN A 2 6.39 -8.86 17.47
CA ASN A 2 7.13 -8.17 18.53
C ASN A 2 8.00 -7.06 17.91
N LEU A 3 8.03 -5.88 18.53
CA LEU A 3 8.80 -4.71 18.08
C LEU A 3 10.30 -5.01 17.87
N ASN A 4 10.85 -6.01 18.58
CA ASN A 4 12.25 -6.44 18.43
C ASN A 4 12.62 -6.89 17.01
N THR A 5 11.69 -7.37 16.19
CA THR A 5 12.04 -7.88 14.85
C THR A 5 12.40 -6.77 13.87
N LEU A 6 11.86 -5.56 14.03
CA LEU A 6 12.18 -4.44 13.14
C LEU A 6 13.55 -3.84 13.49
N GLU A 7 13.82 -3.62 14.77
CA GLU A 7 15.11 -3.11 15.26
C GLU A 7 16.28 -4.05 14.89
N GLU A 8 16.03 -5.37 14.90
CA GLU A 8 16.98 -6.38 14.43
C GLU A 8 17.29 -6.24 12.93
N ILE A 9 16.28 -6.01 12.10
CA ILE A 9 16.43 -5.78 10.66
C ILE A 9 17.20 -4.48 10.41
N GLU A 10 16.83 -3.39 11.08
CA GLU A 10 17.52 -2.09 10.94
C GLU A 10 19.00 -2.20 11.28
N ARG A 11 19.32 -2.88 12.39
CA ARG A 11 20.70 -3.14 12.80
C ARG A 11 21.44 -4.00 11.78
N ALA A 12 20.83 -5.07 11.27
CA ALA A 12 21.45 -5.92 10.26
C ALA A 12 21.76 -5.16 8.97
N VAL A 13 20.80 -4.34 8.48
CA VAL A 13 20.99 -3.50 7.29
C VAL A 13 22.09 -2.45 7.51
N SER A 14 22.18 -1.88 8.71
CA SER A 14 23.21 -0.88 9.04
C SER A 14 24.65 -1.43 9.02
N GLN A 15 24.81 -2.75 9.14
CA GLN A 15 26.11 -3.43 9.17
C GLN A 15 26.56 -3.96 7.81
N LEU A 16 25.74 -3.84 6.76
CA LEU A 16 26.07 -4.30 5.42
C LEU A 16 27.24 -3.50 4.84
N SER A 17 28.13 -4.19 4.12
CA SER A 17 29.10 -3.54 3.26
C SER A 17 28.41 -2.80 2.10
N PRO A 18 29.10 -1.86 1.42
CA PRO A 18 28.52 -1.15 0.27
C PRO A 18 28.03 -2.09 -0.85
N GLU A 19 28.72 -3.22 -1.08
CA GLU A 19 28.34 -4.20 -2.10
C GLU A 19 27.06 -4.95 -1.70
N GLU A 20 27.00 -5.45 -0.46
CA GLU A 20 25.83 -6.15 0.07
C GLU A 20 24.61 -5.22 0.16
N LEU A 21 24.81 -3.96 0.53
CA LEU A 21 23.74 -2.96 0.56
C LEU A 21 23.20 -2.68 -0.85
N SER A 22 24.06 -2.67 -1.86
CA SER A 22 23.66 -2.53 -3.26
C SER A 22 22.80 -3.71 -3.71
N ALA A 23 23.24 -4.94 -3.43
CA ALA A 23 22.49 -6.16 -3.72
C ALA A 23 21.14 -6.20 -2.99
N PHE A 24 21.13 -5.82 -1.71
CA PHE A 24 19.90 -5.71 -0.91
C PHE A 24 18.90 -4.73 -1.52
N ARG A 25 19.35 -3.56 -1.98
CA ARG A 25 18.48 -2.56 -2.62
C ARG A 25 17.89 -3.05 -3.93
N LEU A 26 18.66 -3.78 -4.74
CA LEU A 26 18.15 -4.36 -6.00
C LEU A 26 17.05 -5.38 -5.74
N TRP A 27 17.24 -6.27 -4.75
CA TRP A 27 16.21 -7.22 -4.35
C TRP A 27 14.99 -6.52 -3.72
N PHE A 28 15.21 -5.52 -2.85
CA PHE A 28 14.12 -4.80 -2.19
C PHE A 28 13.23 -4.04 -3.17
N ALA A 29 13.78 -3.58 -4.30
CA ALA A 29 13.02 -2.92 -5.35
C ALA A 29 11.91 -3.81 -5.97
N GLU A 30 11.97 -5.14 -5.82
CA GLU A 30 10.88 -6.04 -6.23
C GLU A 30 9.62 -5.88 -5.36
N PHE A 31 9.76 -5.32 -4.16
CA PHE A 31 8.66 -5.04 -3.23
C PHE A 31 8.12 -3.61 -3.36
N ASP A 32 8.77 -2.76 -4.14
CA ASP A 32 8.21 -1.46 -4.46
C ASP A 32 6.89 -1.65 -5.22
N THR A 33 5.95 -0.74 -4.98
CA THR A 33 4.68 -0.78 -5.70
C THR A 33 4.94 -0.56 -7.18
N ASP A 34 4.45 -1.46 -8.03
CA ASP A 34 4.52 -1.29 -9.49
C ASP A 34 4.00 0.11 -9.87
N PRO A 35 4.83 0.96 -10.50
CA PRO A 35 4.44 2.33 -10.83
C PRO A 35 3.16 2.42 -11.69
N THR A 36 2.91 1.41 -12.52
CA THR A 36 1.71 1.29 -13.34
C THR A 36 0.48 1.05 -12.48
N ILE A 37 0.59 0.16 -11.49
CA ILE A 37 -0.48 -0.12 -10.53
C ILE A 37 -0.75 1.14 -9.70
N GLN A 38 0.29 1.81 -9.20
CA GLN A 38 0.13 3.06 -8.44
C GLN A 38 -0.54 4.17 -9.27
N ALA A 39 -0.16 4.32 -10.53
CA ALA A 39 -0.76 5.30 -11.44
C ALA A 39 -2.24 4.99 -11.73
N ALA A 40 -2.58 3.72 -11.93
CA ALA A 40 -3.96 3.27 -12.13
C ALA A 40 -4.83 3.57 -10.91
N TRP A 41 -4.38 3.21 -9.70
CA TRP A 41 -5.09 3.51 -8.46
C TRP A 41 -5.24 5.01 -8.21
N THR A 42 -4.19 5.80 -8.49
CA THR A 42 -4.24 7.26 -8.34
C THR A 42 -5.26 7.88 -9.29
N THR A 43 -5.32 7.39 -10.53
CA THR A 43 -6.28 7.86 -11.54
C THR A 43 -7.71 7.55 -11.11
N GLU A 44 -7.96 6.32 -10.67
CA GLU A 44 -9.28 5.89 -10.22
C GLU A 44 -9.74 6.65 -8.96
N ALA A 45 -8.83 6.87 -8.00
CA ALA A 45 -9.14 7.64 -6.78
C ALA A 45 -9.53 9.09 -7.12
N LYS A 46 -8.82 9.74 -8.05
CA LYS A 46 -9.16 11.09 -8.51
C LYS A 46 -10.52 11.12 -9.20
N ARG A 47 -10.78 10.15 -10.09
CA ARG A 47 -12.07 10.01 -10.79
C ARG A 47 -13.23 9.90 -9.79
N ARG A 48 -13.16 8.97 -8.83
CA ARG A 48 -14.21 8.77 -7.82
C ARG A 48 -14.41 9.99 -6.92
N ARG A 49 -13.33 10.66 -6.52
CA ARG A 49 -13.42 11.92 -5.75
C ARG A 49 -14.19 12.98 -6.53
N ASP A 50 -13.92 13.12 -7.82
CA ASP A 50 -14.57 14.13 -8.65
C ASP A 50 -16.05 13.81 -8.88
N GLU A 51 -16.41 12.53 -9.03
CA GLU A 51 -17.81 12.06 -9.08
C GLU A 51 -18.59 12.33 -7.79
N ILE A 52 -17.96 12.17 -6.63
CA ILE A 52 -18.58 12.53 -5.35
C ILE A 52 -18.76 14.05 -5.28
N ARG A 53 -17.73 14.82 -5.64
CA ARG A 53 -17.76 16.28 -5.56
C ARG A 53 -18.79 16.91 -6.50
N ASN A 54 -18.94 16.36 -7.70
CA ASN A 54 -19.89 16.85 -8.69
C ASN A 54 -21.31 16.27 -8.51
N GLY A 55 -21.52 15.41 -7.51
CA GLY A 55 -22.83 14.82 -7.18
C GLY A 55 -23.28 13.68 -8.09
N SER A 56 -22.41 13.18 -8.98
CA SER A 56 -22.73 12.02 -9.83
C SER A 56 -22.81 10.71 -9.02
N VAL A 57 -22.12 10.66 -7.87
CA VAL A 57 -22.12 9.51 -6.95
C VAL A 57 -22.35 9.98 -5.52
N GLN A 58 -23.23 9.31 -4.80
CA GLN A 58 -23.41 9.52 -3.36
C GLN A 58 -22.43 8.67 -2.56
N ALA A 59 -21.65 9.31 -1.69
CA ALA A 59 -20.76 8.60 -0.78
C ALA A 59 -21.54 7.93 0.36
N ILE A 60 -21.00 6.83 0.88
CA ILE A 60 -21.45 6.16 2.10
C ILE A 60 -20.40 6.33 3.21
N PRO A 61 -20.77 6.21 4.49
CA PRO A 61 -19.79 6.13 5.58
C PRO A 61 -18.80 4.99 5.36
N GLY A 62 -17.53 5.23 5.72
CA GLY A 62 -16.45 4.26 5.46
C GLY A 62 -16.66 2.92 6.18
N ASP A 63 -17.13 2.95 7.42
CA ASP A 63 -17.39 1.75 8.22
C ASP A 63 -18.49 0.88 7.59
N ASP A 64 -19.56 1.50 7.09
CA ASP A 64 -20.65 0.83 6.39
C ASP A 64 -20.17 0.21 5.07
N GLY A 65 -19.31 0.92 4.33
CA GLY A 65 -18.71 0.39 3.11
C GLY A 65 -17.83 -0.82 3.35
N LEU A 66 -16.96 -0.77 4.38
CA LEU A 66 -16.10 -1.90 4.74
C LEU A 66 -16.91 -3.08 5.30
N ALA A 67 -18.01 -2.82 6.01
CA ALA A 67 -18.92 -3.87 6.49
C ALA A 67 -19.54 -4.64 5.31
N GLN A 68 -19.99 -3.93 4.27
CA GLN A 68 -20.52 -4.56 3.05
C GLN A 68 -19.47 -5.41 2.34
N VAL A 69 -18.22 -4.93 2.23
CA VAL A 69 -17.14 -5.72 1.61
C VAL A 69 -16.88 -7.00 2.39
N ARG A 70 -16.83 -6.96 3.73
CA ARG A 70 -16.66 -8.16 4.56
C ARG A 70 -17.78 -9.18 4.33
N GLN A 71 -19.03 -8.72 4.29
CA GLN A 71 -20.18 -9.59 4.02
C GLN A 71 -20.09 -10.29 2.66
N LEU A 72 -19.54 -9.64 1.63
CA LEU A 72 -19.34 -10.23 0.31
C LEU A 72 -18.25 -11.31 0.27
N LEU A 73 -17.26 -11.22 1.16
CA LEU A 73 -16.14 -12.17 1.26
C LEU A 73 -16.48 -13.42 2.11
N GLU A 74 -17.55 -13.35 2.90
CA GLU A 74 -18.04 -14.45 3.74
C GLU A 74 -19.08 -15.34 3.05
N GLN A 75 -19.39 -15.08 1.76
CA GLN A 75 -20.24 -15.91 0.89
C GLN A 75 -19.45 -17.02 0.22
#